data_AF-A0A8S2G414-F1
#
_entry.id   AF-A0A8S2G414-F1
#
_cell.length_a   1.000
_cell.length_b   1.000
_cell.length_c   1.000
_cell.angle_alpha   90.00
_cell.angle_beta   90.00
_cell.angle_gamma   90.00
#
_symmetry.space_group_name_H-M   'P 1'
#
loop_
_entity.id
_entity.type
_entity.pdbx_description
1 polymer ?
#
loop_
_entity_poly.entity_id
_entity_poly.type
_entity_poly.pdbx_seq_one_letter_code
_entity_poly.pdbx_strand_id
1 'polypeptide(L)'
;MLFSLCTLFITIIYTVNIVKASLPLIQVDPKTQQFVDEYGRVRIFHGVNVVYKVPPYIPQLTGFTPQDSLSDIDLTNLRKWGFNVVRFYVSWMGV
;
A
#
# COMPACT_ATOMS: atom_id res chain seq x y z
N MET A 1 -16.31 14.20 38.55
CA MET A 1 -17.04 14.11 37.26
C MET A 1 -16.19 14.51 36.05
N LEU A 2 -15.42 15.61 36.07
CA LEU A 2 -14.63 16.07 34.91
C LEU A 2 -13.58 15.05 34.40
N PHE A 3 -12.87 14.36 35.30
CA PHE A 3 -11.84 13.36 34.95
C PHE A 3 -12.38 12.15 34.18
N SER A 4 -13.63 11.74 34.46
CA SER A 4 -14.29 10.61 33.80
C SER A 4 -14.78 10.95 32.38
N LEU A 5 -15.10 12.23 32.13
CA LEU A 5 -15.49 12.71 30.82
C LEU A 5 -14.29 12.78 29.85
N CYS A 6 -13.13 13.22 30.34
CA CYS A 6 -11.90 13.28 29.55
C CYS A 6 -11.38 11.90 29.16
N THR A 7 -11.42 10.93 30.07
CA THR A 7 -11.03 9.55 29.73
C THR A 7 -11.98 8.95 28.69
N LEU A 8 -13.29 9.14 28.83
CA LEU A 8 -14.26 8.69 27.83
C LEU A 8 -14.00 9.29 26.44
N PHE A 9 -13.69 10.59 26.36
CA PHE A 9 -13.35 11.25 25.10
C PHE A 9 -12.07 10.68 24.46
N ILE A 10 -11.03 10.45 25.26
CA ILE A 10 -9.77 9.86 24.77
C ILE A 10 -10.02 8.44 24.25
N THR A 11 -10.83 7.63 24.95
CA THR A 11 -11.17 6.28 24.51
C THR A 11 -11.98 6.29 23.22
N ILE A 12 -12.94 7.21 23.07
CA ILE A 12 -13.72 7.39 21.83
C ILE A 12 -12.81 7.80 20.66
N ILE A 13 -11.87 8.73 20.89
CA ILE A 13 -10.91 9.13 19.85
C ILE A 13 -10.04 7.94 19.45
N TYR A 14 -9.57 7.15 20.42
CA TYR A 14 -8.78 5.94 20.13
C TYR A 14 -9.56 4.90 19.34
N THR A 15 -10.82 4.63 19.69
CA THR A 15 -11.64 3.64 18.97
C THR A 15 -12.00 4.10 17.55
N VAL A 16 -12.30 5.39 17.35
CA VAL A 16 -12.56 5.96 16.02
C VAL A 16 -11.33 5.84 15.10
N ASN A 17 -10.12 5.98 15.65
CA ASN A 17 -8.89 5.83 14.87
C ASN A 17 -8.60 4.36 14.48
N ILE A 18 -8.93 3.39 15.34
CA ILE A 18 -8.75 1.96 15.02
C ILE A 18 -9.67 1.52 13.87
N VAL A 19 -10.92 2.00 13.82
CA VAL A 19 -11.89 1.63 12.76
C VAL A 19 -11.44 2.10 11.37
N LYS A 20 -10.61 3.15 11.26
CA LYS A 20 -10.11 3.67 9.98
C LYS A 20 -8.91 2.92 9.41
N ALA A 21 -8.30 2.00 10.18
CA ALA A 21 -7.06 1.33 9.79
C ALA A 21 -7.29 0.01 9.02
N SER A 22 -8.48 -0.23 8.45
CA SER A 22 -8.64 -1.38 7.55
C SER A 22 -8.06 -1.05 6.18
N LEU A 23 -7.22 -1.93 5.64
CA LEU A 23 -6.76 -1.81 4.27
C LEU A 23 -7.97 -1.82 3.30
N PRO A 24 -7.96 -0.97 2.26
CA PRO A 24 -8.99 -1.03 1.23
C PRO A 24 -8.97 -2.42 0.59
N LEU A 25 -10.12 -3.08 0.59
CA LEU A 25 -10.25 -4.45 0.14
C LEU A 25 -10.54 -4.46 -1.36
N ILE A 26 -9.63 -5.05 -2.13
CA ILE A 26 -9.85 -5.31 -3.56
C ILE A 26 -10.28 -6.76 -3.72
N GLN A 27 -11.41 -6.97 -4.37
CA GLN A 27 -11.93 -8.30 -4.69
C GLN A 27 -12.16 -8.44 -6.18
N VAL A 28 -12.17 -9.68 -6.67
CA VAL A 28 -12.62 -10.00 -8.02
C VAL A 28 -14.10 -10.34 -7.95
N ASP A 29 -14.94 -9.61 -8.67
CA ASP A 29 -16.34 -9.98 -8.84
C ASP A 29 -16.42 -11.23 -9.75
N PRO A 30 -16.94 -12.38 -9.26
CA PRO A 30 -16.98 -13.61 -10.04
C PRO A 30 -17.90 -13.53 -11.27
N LYS A 31 -18.86 -12.59 -11.30
CA LYS A 31 -19.79 -12.43 -12.43
C LYS A 31 -19.18 -11.58 -13.55
N THR A 32 -18.57 -10.45 -13.20
CA THR A 32 -18.01 -9.49 -14.17
C THR A 32 -16.51 -9.69 -14.41
N GLN A 33 -15.82 -10.46 -13.56
CA GLN A 33 -14.38 -10.67 -13.54
C GLN A 33 -13.56 -9.37 -13.34
N GLN A 34 -14.18 -8.35 -12.77
CA GLN A 34 -13.55 -7.05 -12.53
C GLN A 34 -12.99 -6.95 -11.11
N PHE A 35 -11.93 -6.15 -10.93
CA PHE A 35 -11.48 -5.75 -9.60
C PHE A 35 -12.40 -4.66 -9.05
N VAL A 36 -12.99 -4.91 -7.89
CA VAL A 36 -13.95 -4.02 -7.22
C VAL A 36 -13.42 -3.65 -5.84
N ASP A 37 -13.54 -2.38 -5.47
CA ASP A 37 -13.18 -1.88 -4.13
C ASP A 37 -14.33 -1.91 -3.13
N GLU A 38 -14.06 -1.52 -1.89
CA GLU A 38 -15.03 -1.49 -0.79
C GLU A 38 -16.24 -0.56 -1.03
N TYR A 39 -16.18 0.32 -2.03
CA TYR A 39 -17.27 1.23 -2.41
C TYR A 39 -18.03 0.75 -3.65
N GLY A 40 -17.75 -0.45 -4.17
CA GLY A 40 -18.39 -0.99 -5.37
C GLY A 40 -17.87 -0.38 -6.68
N ARG A 41 -16.72 0.30 -6.66
CA ARG A 41 -16.12 0.89 -7.86
C ARG A 41 -15.19 -0.10 -8.53
N VAL A 42 -15.21 -0.13 -9.86
CA VAL A 42 -14.23 -0.86 -10.66
C VAL A 42 -12.87 -0.16 -10.58
N ARG A 43 -11.83 -0.91 -10.22
CA ARG A 43 -10.45 -0.41 -10.14
C ARG A 43 -9.63 -0.93 -11.32
N ILE A 44 -9.02 0.00 -12.05
CA ILE A 44 -8.08 -0.31 -13.12
C ILE A 44 -6.66 -0.11 -12.57
N PHE A 45 -5.83 -1.14 -12.70
CA PHE A 45 -4.46 -1.11 -12.22
C PHE A 45 -3.49 -0.87 -13.37
N HIS A 46 -2.75 0.24 -13.29
CA HIS A 46 -1.66 0.58 -14.20
C HIS A 46 -0.40 0.79 -13.36
N GLY A 47 0.64 0.06 -13.70
CA GLY A 47 1.82 -0.02 -12.85
C GLY A 47 3.03 -0.61 -13.53
N VAL A 48 4.05 -0.83 -12.71
CA VAL A 48 5.35 -1.36 -13.14
C VAL A 48 5.73 -2.60 -12.34
N ASN A 49 6.67 -3.37 -12.86
CA ASN A 49 7.31 -4.44 -12.08
C ASN A 49 8.51 -3.86 -11.35
N VAL A 50 8.68 -4.22 -10.09
CA VAL A 50 9.91 -3.94 -9.33
C VAL A 50 10.55 -5.28 -8.99
N VAL A 51 11.72 -5.52 -9.57
CA VAL A 51 12.35 -6.83 -9.60
C VAL A 51 13.85 -6.71 -9.39
N TYR A 52 14.34 -7.24 -8.27
CA TYR A 52 15.76 -7.35 -8.00
C TYR A 52 16.11 -8.83 -7.76
N LYS A 53 17.01 -9.38 -8.60
CA LYS A 53 17.25 -10.84 -8.67
C LYS A 53 18.62 -11.27 -8.15
N VAL A 54 19.46 -10.32 -7.74
CA VAL A 54 20.83 -10.58 -7.25
C VAL A 54 20.82 -10.54 -5.73
N PRO A 55 21.58 -11.39 -5.01
CA PRO A 55 21.76 -11.25 -3.56
C PRO A 55 22.13 -9.80 -3.18
N PRO A 56 21.52 -9.19 -2.15
CA PRO A 56 20.65 -9.77 -1.13
C PRO A 56 19.15 -9.87 -1.49
N TYR A 57 18.79 -9.81 -2.78
CA TYR A 57 17.41 -9.87 -3.31
C TYR A 57 16.48 -8.72 -2.87
N ILE A 58 17.08 -7.63 -2.37
CA ILE A 58 16.39 -6.42 -1.94
C ILE A 58 16.98 -5.25 -2.74
N PRO A 59 16.16 -4.40 -3.37
CA PRO A 59 16.63 -3.21 -4.09
C PRO A 59 17.22 -2.17 -3.13
N GLN A 60 17.93 -1.19 -3.68
CA GLN A 60 18.46 -0.08 -2.91
C GLN A 60 17.31 0.82 -2.39
N LEU A 61 17.17 0.93 -1.07
CA LEU A 61 16.06 1.68 -0.45
C LEU A 61 16.34 3.19 -0.29
N THR A 62 17.57 3.63 -0.56
CA THR A 62 18.01 5.02 -0.38
C THR A 62 18.64 5.59 -1.66
N GLY A 63 18.47 6.89 -1.90
CA GLY A 63 18.94 7.52 -3.14
C GLY A 63 18.08 7.15 -4.35
N PHE A 64 18.56 7.43 -5.55
CA PHE A 64 17.84 7.16 -6.79
C PHE A 64 18.81 6.60 -7.84
N THR A 65 18.57 5.37 -8.26
CA THR A 65 19.24 4.74 -9.40
C THR A 65 18.16 4.14 -10.30
N PRO A 66 18.14 4.45 -11.61
CA PRO A 66 17.03 4.03 -12.46
C PRO A 66 16.83 2.50 -12.57
N GLN A 67 17.82 1.69 -12.17
CA GLN A 67 17.83 0.24 -12.30
C GLN A 67 17.64 -0.50 -10.98
N ASP A 68 18.23 -0.01 -9.89
CA ASP A 68 18.41 -0.80 -8.67
C ASP A 68 17.66 -0.23 -7.46
N SER A 69 17.12 1.00 -7.53
CA SER A 69 16.45 1.62 -6.39
C SER A 69 14.95 1.35 -6.33
N LEU A 70 14.45 1.27 -5.11
CA LEU A 70 13.05 1.42 -4.75
C LEU A 70 12.99 2.30 -3.49
N SER A 71 13.28 3.59 -3.65
CA SER A 71 13.28 4.57 -2.56
C SER A 71 12.02 5.45 -2.56
N ASP A 72 11.92 6.35 -1.60
CA ASP A 72 10.85 7.35 -1.54
C ASP A 72 10.77 8.23 -2.81
N ILE A 73 11.90 8.46 -3.47
CA ILE A 73 11.95 9.23 -4.73
C ILE A 73 11.27 8.45 -5.85
N ASP A 74 11.54 7.15 -5.97
CA ASP A 74 10.91 6.27 -6.94
C ASP A 74 9.39 6.24 -6.73
N LEU A 75 8.95 6.03 -5.48
CA LEU A 75 7.52 5.98 -5.14
C LEU A 75 6.81 7.32 -5.39
N THR A 76 7.48 8.44 -5.07
CA THR A 76 6.96 9.79 -5.34
C THR A 76 6.80 10.02 -6.83
N ASN A 77 7.78 9.60 -7.63
CA ASN A 77 7.73 9.70 -9.08
C ASN A 77 6.62 8.83 -9.67
N LEU A 78 6.52 7.56 -9.27
CA LEU A 78 5.46 6.65 -9.72
C LEU A 78 4.07 7.22 -9.45
N ARG A 79 3.86 7.77 -8.25
CA ARG A 79 2.61 8.45 -7.88
C ARG A 79 2.36 9.69 -8.74
N LYS A 80 3.38 10.52 -8.95
CA LYS A 80 3.30 11.74 -9.79
C LYS A 80 2.95 11.41 -11.24
N TRP A 81 3.44 10.29 -11.75
CA TRP A 81 3.16 9.80 -13.11
C TRP A 81 1.80 9.09 -13.23
N GLY A 82 1.08 8.90 -12.12
CA GLY A 82 -0.26 8.32 -12.11
C GLY A 82 -0.30 6.79 -12.04
N PHE A 83 0.82 6.12 -11.74
CA PHE A 83 0.81 4.70 -11.45
C PHE A 83 0.16 4.42 -10.09
N ASN A 84 -0.57 3.31 -10.00
CA ASN A 84 -1.35 2.95 -8.82
C ASN A 84 -1.11 1.52 -8.33
N VAL A 85 -0.23 0.76 -8.99
CA VAL A 85 0.17 -0.58 -8.56
C VAL A 85 1.66 -0.81 -8.82
N VAL A 86 2.27 -1.65 -7.99
CA VAL A 86 3.59 -2.22 -8.22
C VAL A 86 3.46 -3.73 -8.11
N ARG A 87 3.91 -4.45 -9.15
CA ARG A 87 4.12 -5.90 -9.05
C ARG A 87 5.51 -6.14 -8.46
N PHE A 88 5.54 -6.35 -7.16
CA PHE A 88 6.79 -6.55 -6.42
C PHE A 88 7.23 -8.01 -6.49
N TYR A 89 8.45 -8.25 -6.97
CA TYR A 89 9.06 -9.57 -6.95
C TYR A 89 9.75 -9.83 -5.60
N VAL A 90 9.52 -11.02 -5.08
CA VAL A 90 10.20 -11.54 -3.90
C VAL A 90 10.88 -12.86 -4.31
N SER A 91 12.18 -12.96 -4.09
CA SER A 91 12.94 -14.18 -4.35
C SER A 91 12.69 -15.18 -3.24
N TRP A 92 12.44 -16.45 -3.59
CA TRP A 92 12.38 -17.54 -2.61
C TRP A 92 13.69 -17.65 -1.81
N MET A 93 14.85 -17.39 -2.43
CA MET A 93 16.15 -17.44 -1.75
C MET A 93 16.39 -16.27 -0.77
N GLY A 94 15.51 -15.27 -0.76
CA GLY A 94 15.62 -14.07 0.09
C GLY A 94 14.58 -14.01 1.21
N VAL A 95 13.76 -15.05 1.39
CA VAL A 95 12.73 -15.19 2.44
C VAL A 95 13.04 -16.42 3.29
#